data_AF-A0A929IXG9-F1
#
_entry.id   AF-A0A929IXG9-F1
#
_cell.length_a   1.000
_cell.length_b   1.000
_cell.length_c   1.000
_cell.angle_alpha   90.00
_cell.angle_beta   90.00
_cell.angle_gamma   90.00
#
_symmetry.space_group_name_H-M   'P 1'
#
loop_
_entity.id
_entity.type
_entity.pdbx_description
1 polymer ?
#
loop_
_entity_poly.entity_id
_entity_poly.type
_entity_poly.pdbx_seq_one_letter_code
_entity_poly.pdbx_strand_id
1 'polypeptide(L)'
;MFNPYRKQSDALEKFRITAHLRSYLKDPIILNDALLQDAVDELKKIPYDSKDPTDVIAIDFLLASYRAGYVRHEDLTEDGYKLVRAGKHRRHHAVKNENLHQKQLFKNRLLFT
;
A
#
# COMPACT_ATOMS: atom_id res chain seq x y z
N MET A 1 9.88 31.30 -19.76
CA MET A 1 8.50 30.82 -19.47
C MET A 1 8.60 29.47 -18.77
N PHE A 2 8.25 29.42 -17.48
CA PHE A 2 8.13 28.18 -16.72
C PHE A 2 6.83 27.50 -17.17
N ASN A 3 6.88 26.27 -17.66
CA ASN A 3 5.68 25.54 -18.08
C ASN A 3 5.13 24.76 -16.86
N PRO A 4 4.01 25.18 -16.24
CA PRO A 4 3.50 24.55 -15.02
C PRO A 4 2.94 23.14 -15.25
N TYR A 5 2.83 22.70 -16.53
CA TYR A 5 2.34 21.38 -16.92
C TYR A 5 3.44 20.38 -17.27
N ARG A 6 4.70 20.63 -16.87
CA ARG A 6 5.67 19.53 -16.84
C ARG A 6 5.17 18.51 -15.84
N LYS A 7 4.51 17.45 -16.33
CA LYS A 7 4.28 16.22 -15.56
C LYS A 7 5.57 15.94 -14.83
N GLN A 8 5.56 16.06 -13.51
CA GLN A 8 6.68 15.58 -12.70
C GLN A 8 6.89 14.14 -13.13
N SER A 9 8.13 13.80 -13.47
CA SER A 9 8.45 12.48 -13.95
C SER A 9 8.20 11.49 -12.82
N ASP A 10 7.20 10.62 -12.99
CA ASP A 10 6.89 9.53 -12.04
C ASP A 10 7.96 8.43 -12.04
N ALA A 11 9.03 8.61 -12.81
CA ALA A 11 10.09 7.63 -12.96
C ALA A 11 10.77 7.31 -11.62
N LEU A 12 10.91 8.29 -10.73
CA LEU A 12 11.54 8.07 -9.43
C LEU A 12 10.65 7.23 -8.51
N GLU A 13 9.36 7.56 -8.43
CA GLU A 13 8.37 6.84 -7.62
C GLU A 13 8.22 5.40 -8.12
N LYS A 14 8.08 5.22 -9.44
CA LYS A 14 8.02 3.89 -10.08
C LYS A 14 9.27 3.07 -9.80
N PHE A 15 10.45 3.69 -9.92
CA PHE A 15 11.71 3.03 -9.61
C PHE A 15 11.77 2.59 -8.15
N ARG A 16 11.39 3.45 -7.21
CA ARG A 16 11.40 3.15 -5.77
C ARG A 16 10.47 1.99 -5.43
N ILE A 17 9.22 2.03 -5.91
CA ILE A 17 8.25 0.94 -5.69
C ILE A 17 8.82 -0.37 -6.26
N THR A 18 9.34 -0.34 -7.50
CA THR A 18 9.91 -1.53 -8.15
C THR A 18 11.12 -2.07 -7.40
N ALA A 19 11.98 -1.19 -6.85
CA ALA A 19 13.14 -1.59 -6.07
C ALA A 19 12.75 -2.37 -4.81
N HIS A 20 11.71 -1.93 -4.10
CA HIS A 20 11.17 -2.66 -2.94
C HIS A 20 10.50 -3.97 -3.35
N LEU A 21 9.82 -4.01 -4.51
CA LEU A 21 9.18 -5.23 -5.00
C LEU A 21 10.15 -6.38 -5.29
N ARG A 22 11.41 -6.10 -5.61
CA ARG A 22 12.46 -7.13 -5.81
C ARG A 22 12.70 -7.99 -4.57
N SER A 23 12.39 -7.50 -3.37
CA SER A 23 12.47 -8.31 -2.15
C SER A 23 11.37 -9.38 -2.10
N TYR A 24 10.27 -9.16 -2.81
CA TYR A 24 9.06 -9.99 -2.72
C TYR A 24 8.70 -10.74 -4.01
N LEU A 25 9.18 -10.27 -5.17
CA LEU A 25 8.95 -10.86 -6.49
C LEU A 25 10.25 -11.35 -7.09
N LYS A 26 10.18 -12.49 -7.76
CA LYS A 26 11.27 -13.01 -8.59
C LYS A 26 11.37 -12.20 -9.88
N ASP A 27 12.58 -12.10 -10.42
CA ASP A 27 12.79 -11.55 -11.75
C ASP A 27 12.37 -12.57 -12.84
N PRO A 28 11.82 -12.11 -13.98
CA PRO A 28 11.51 -10.71 -14.30
C PRO A 28 10.20 -10.24 -13.65
N ILE A 29 10.20 -9.01 -13.13
CA ILE A 29 9.02 -8.39 -12.54
C ILE A 29 8.13 -7.80 -13.65
N ILE A 30 7.02 -8.47 -13.96
CA ILE A 30 5.99 -7.97 -14.88
C ILE A 30 4.89 -7.28 -14.05
N LEU A 31 4.84 -5.95 -14.12
CA LEU A 31 3.87 -5.14 -13.39
C LEU A 31 2.75 -4.64 -14.29
N ASN A 32 1.55 -4.54 -13.74
CA ASN A 32 0.45 -3.85 -14.41
C ASN A 32 0.65 -2.33 -14.26
N ASP A 33 0.77 -1.62 -15.38
CA ASP A 33 1.04 -0.18 -15.40
C ASP A 33 -0.05 0.66 -14.72
N ALA A 34 -1.32 0.25 -14.79
CA ALA A 34 -2.41 0.98 -14.15
C ALA A 34 -2.32 0.88 -12.62
N LEU A 35 -2.13 -0.34 -12.10
CA LEU A 35 -1.92 -0.54 -10.65
C LEU A 35 -0.64 0.17 -10.16
N LEU A 36 0.40 0.20 -10.99
CA LEU A 36 1.64 0.87 -10.62
C LEU A 36 1.43 2.38 -10.56
N GLN A 37 0.62 2.94 -11.45
CA GLN A 37 0.26 4.35 -11.42
C GLN A 37 -0.59 4.68 -10.18
N ASP A 38 -1.55 3.83 -9.82
CA ASP A 38 -2.33 4.01 -8.59
C ASP A 38 -1.43 4.04 -7.35
N ALA A 39 -0.45 3.12 -7.27
CA ALA A 39 0.52 3.08 -6.18
C ALA A 39 1.41 4.34 -6.13
N VAL A 40 1.82 4.88 -7.28
CA VAL A 40 2.55 6.15 -7.38
C VAL A 40 1.69 7.31 -6.84
N ASP A 41 0.43 7.36 -7.23
CA ASP A 41 -0.50 8.40 -6.80
C ASP A 41 -0.79 8.32 -5.29
N GLU A 42 -0.81 7.11 -4.72
CA GLU A 42 -0.86 6.91 -3.27
C GLU A 42 0.42 7.36 -2.57
N LEU A 43 1.59 7.00 -3.11
CA LEU A 43 2.89 7.39 -2.54
C LEU A 43 3.03 8.92 -2.45
N LYS A 44 2.55 9.65 -3.45
CA LYS A 44 2.59 11.12 -3.47
C LYS A 44 1.66 11.79 -2.46
N LYS A 45 0.62 11.09 -1.99
CA LYS A 45 -0.31 11.62 -0.96
C LYS A 45 0.27 11.53 0.45
N ILE A 46 1.31 10.71 0.65
CA ILE A 46 1.89 10.47 1.97
C ILE A 46 3.06 11.45 2.20
N PRO A 47 3.03 12.27 3.27
CA PRO A 47 4.15 13.13 3.60
C PRO A 47 5.36 12.32 4.10
N TYR A 48 6.57 12.75 3.70
CA TYR A 48 7.84 12.11 4.04
C TYR A 48 8.32 12.57 5.43
N ASP A 49 7.60 12.22 6.49
CA ASP A 49 7.85 12.83 7.80
C ASP A 49 8.87 12.10 8.68
N SER A 50 9.19 10.81 8.42
CA SER A 50 10.28 10.13 9.19
C SER A 50 10.78 8.78 8.63
N LYS A 51 9.96 8.05 7.88
CA LYS A 51 10.32 6.74 7.29
C LYS A 51 9.84 6.71 5.86
N ASP A 52 10.62 6.07 4.97
CA ASP A 52 10.22 5.92 3.57
C ASP A 52 8.89 5.16 3.47
N PRO A 53 7.79 5.79 3.03
CA PRO A 53 6.49 5.14 2.88
C PRO A 53 6.45 4.18 1.69
N THR A 54 7.47 4.18 0.83
CA THR A 54 7.52 3.34 -0.38
C THR A 54 7.40 1.85 -0.06
N ASP A 55 8.00 1.39 1.05
CA ASP A 55 7.93 -0.03 1.44
C ASP A 55 6.47 -0.46 1.73
N VAL A 56 5.70 0.40 2.40
CA VAL A 56 4.29 0.14 2.69
C VAL A 56 3.47 0.07 1.39
N ILE A 57 3.69 1.05 0.51
CA ILE A 57 3.02 1.09 -0.80
C ILE A 57 3.38 -0.12 -1.66
N ALA A 58 4.65 -0.56 -1.67
CA ALA A 58 5.09 -1.73 -2.42
C ALA A 58 4.43 -3.02 -1.89
N ILE A 59 4.28 -3.15 -0.57
CA ILE A 59 3.59 -4.27 0.07
C ILE A 59 2.11 -4.30 -0.33
N ASP A 60 1.43 -3.14 -0.27
CA ASP A 60 0.01 -3.06 -0.61
C ASP A 60 -0.21 -3.30 -2.11
N PHE A 61 0.66 -2.77 -2.96
CA PHE A 61 0.68 -3.06 -4.40
C PHE A 61 0.86 -4.56 -4.68
N LEU A 62 1.77 -5.24 -3.99
CA LEU A 62 1.99 -6.69 -4.16
C LEU A 62 0.72 -7.48 -3.80
N LEU A 63 0.10 -7.14 -2.66
CA LEU A 63 -1.13 -7.78 -2.21
C LEU A 63 -2.29 -7.52 -3.18
N ALA A 64 -2.41 -6.31 -3.71
CA ALA A 64 -3.41 -5.96 -4.72
C ALA A 64 -3.19 -6.76 -6.01
N SER A 65 -1.94 -6.80 -6.49
CA SER A 65 -1.55 -7.53 -7.71
C SER A 65 -1.80 -9.03 -7.60
N TYR A 66 -1.48 -9.64 -6.44
CA TYR A 66 -1.75 -11.05 -6.18
C TYR A 66 -3.26 -11.34 -6.13
N ARG A 67 -4.05 -10.47 -5.50
CA ARG A 67 -5.51 -10.62 -5.42
C ARG A 67 -6.21 -10.46 -6.77
N ALA A 68 -5.70 -9.57 -7.61
CA ALA A 68 -6.19 -9.37 -8.96
C ALA A 68 -5.74 -10.47 -9.94
N GLY A 69 -4.84 -11.37 -9.51
CA GLY A 69 -4.34 -12.48 -10.32
C GLY A 69 -3.19 -12.11 -11.27
N TYR A 70 -2.63 -10.90 -11.15
CA TYR A 70 -1.46 -10.47 -11.93
C TYR A 70 -0.16 -11.10 -11.44
N VAL A 71 -0.10 -11.45 -10.16
CA VAL A 71 1.05 -12.14 -9.53
C VAL A 71 0.58 -13.49 -9.02
N ARG A 72 1.28 -14.56 -9.41
CA ARG A 72 0.99 -15.92 -8.95
C ARG A 72 1.98 -16.32 -7.86
N HIS A 73 1.68 -17.42 -7.17
CA HIS A 73 2.57 -17.94 -6.14
C HIS A 73 3.98 -18.27 -6.64
N GLU A 74 4.09 -18.71 -7.90
CA GLU A 74 5.36 -19.04 -8.55
C GLU A 74 6.29 -17.83 -8.67
N ASP A 75 5.69 -16.65 -8.84
CA ASP A 75 6.38 -15.39 -9.10
C ASP A 75 6.88 -14.73 -7.79
N LEU A 76 6.46 -15.23 -6.62
CA LEU A 76 6.86 -14.71 -5.31
C LEU A 76 8.19 -15.30 -4.84
N THR A 77 8.98 -14.48 -4.14
CA THR A 77 10.08 -14.96 -3.29
C THR A 77 9.54 -15.65 -2.04
N GLU A 78 10.41 -16.29 -1.27
CA GLU A 78 10.10 -16.82 0.07
C GLU A 78 9.42 -15.77 0.97
N ASP A 79 9.93 -14.53 0.94
CA ASP A 79 9.41 -13.45 1.78
C ASP A 79 8.11 -12.87 1.22
N GLY A 80 7.98 -12.76 -0.12
CA GLY A 80 6.71 -12.44 -0.77
C GLY A 80 5.61 -13.46 -0.45
N TYR A 81 5.95 -14.74 -0.41
CA TYR A 81 5.04 -15.81 -0.02
C TYR A 81 4.56 -15.65 1.42
N LYS A 82 5.49 -15.44 2.38
CA LYS A 82 5.13 -15.19 3.79
C LYS A 82 4.23 -13.97 3.92
N LEU A 83 4.50 -12.92 3.15
CA LEU A 83 3.75 -11.68 3.17
C LEU A 83 2.31 -11.87 2.66
N VAL A 84 2.14 -12.51 1.50
CA VAL A 84 0.81 -12.82 0.95
C VAL A 84 0.03 -13.74 1.88
N ARG A 85 0.69 -14.73 2.47
CA ARG A 85 0.09 -15.64 3.46
C ARG A 85 -0.36 -14.90 4.72
N ALA A 86 0.46 -14.01 5.27
CA ALA A 86 0.10 -13.18 6.42
C ALA A 86 -1.02 -12.18 6.09
N GLY A 87 -0.98 -11.58 4.89
CA GLY A 87 -1.98 -10.65 4.38
C GLY A 87 -3.36 -11.25 4.16
N LYS A 88 -3.46 -12.59 3.96
CA LYS A 88 -4.73 -13.33 3.89
C LYS A 88 -5.54 -13.22 5.19
N HIS A 89 -4.87 -13.08 6.33
CA HIS A 89 -5.50 -13.00 7.66
C HIS A 89 -5.77 -11.56 8.13
N ARG A 90 -5.19 -10.53 7.50
CA ARG A 90 -5.40 -9.11 7.87
C ARG A 90 -6.86 -8.64 7.76
N ARG A 91 -7.70 -9.29 6.94
CA ARG A 91 -9.13 -8.92 6.80
C ARG A 91 -9.95 -9.13 8.07
N HIS A 92 -9.46 -9.84 9.09
CA HIS A 92 -10.19 -9.97 10.35
C HIS A 92 -9.96 -8.82 11.34
N HIS A 93 -8.95 -7.96 11.14
CA HIS A 93 -8.60 -6.91 12.10
C HIS A 93 -8.92 -5.47 11.65
N ALA A 94 -9.01 -5.20 10.35
CA ALA A 94 -9.33 -3.85 9.86
C ALA A 94 -10.78 -3.43 10.17
N VAL A 95 -11.73 -4.38 10.25
CA VAL A 95 -13.15 -4.08 10.57
C VAL A 95 -13.39 -3.82 12.07
N LYS A 96 -12.41 -4.12 12.95
CA LYS A 96 -12.60 -3.95 14.41
C LYS A 96 -12.26 -2.56 14.95
N ASN A 97 -11.52 -1.73 14.22
CA ASN A 97 -11.07 -0.43 14.74
C ASN A 97 -11.97 0.75 14.39
N GLU A 98 -12.87 0.65 13.41
CA GLU A 98 -13.83 1.74 13.14
C GLU A 98 -14.94 1.84 14.21
N ASN A 99 -15.21 0.76 14.95
CA ASN A 99 -16.27 0.73 15.97
C ASN A 99 -15.82 1.10 17.39
N LEU A 100 -14.52 1.33 17.62
CA LEU A 100 -14.00 1.68 18.96
C LEU A 100 -13.99 3.19 19.23
N HIS A 101 -13.88 4.04 18.21
CA HIS A 101 -13.93 5.49 18.40
C HIS A 101 -15.35 6.06 18.54
N GLN A 102 -16.38 5.39 18.03
CA GLN A 102 -17.76 5.89 18.15
C GLN A 102 -18.39 5.66 19.53
N LYS A 103 -17.85 4.74 20.35
CA LYS A 103 -18.39 4.43 21.69
C LYS A 103 -17.87 5.31 22.83
N GLN A 104 -16.87 6.16 22.60
CA GLN A 104 -16.35 7.07 23.64
C GLN A 104 -17.10 8.41 23.75
N LEU A 105 -17.99 8.75 22.81
CA LEU A 105 -18.71 10.04 22.83
C LEU A 105 -20.06 10.04 23.58
N PHE A 106 -20.54 8.89 24.06
CA PHE A 106 -21.86 8.80 24.72
C PHE A 106 -21.84 8.67 26.25
N LYS A 107 -20.66 8.71 26.92
CA LYS A 107 -20.60 8.54 28.38
C LYS A 107 -20.53 9.82 29.21
N ASN A 108 -20.45 11.01 28.60
CA ASN A 108 -20.29 12.27 29.35
C ASN A 108 -21.55 13.18 29.30
N ARG A 109 -22.75 12.63 29.07
CA ARG A 109 -23.98 13.43 28.95
C ARG A 109 -25.12 13.02 29.87
N LEU A 110 -24.80 12.54 31.08
CA LEU A 110 -25.77 12.36 32.17
C LEU A 110 -25.14 12.73 33.51
N LEU A 111 -24.85 14.02 33.70
CA LEU A 111 -24.75 14.66 35.01
C LEU A 111 -25.43 16.03 34.91
N PHE A 112 -26.75 16.01 34.81
CA PHE A 112 -27.63 17.13 35.15
C PHE A 112 -28.97 16.54 35.56
N THR A 113 -29.11 16.27 36.85
CA THR A 113 -30.29 16.48 37.71
C THR A 113 -29.90 16.10 39.12
#